data_AF-A0A3B9KTT7-F1
#
_entry.id   AF-A0A3B9KTT7-F1
#
_cell.length_a   1.000
_cell.length_b   1.000
_cell.length_c   1.000
_cell.angle_alpha   90.00
_cell.angle_beta   90.00
_cell.angle_gamma   90.00
#
_symmetry.space_group_name_H-M   'P 1'
#
loop_
_entity.id
_entity.type
_entity.pdbx_description
1 polymer ?
#
loop_
_entity_poly.entity_id
_entity_poly.type
_entity_poly.pdbx_seq_one_letter_code
_entity_poly.pdbx_strand_id
1 'polypeptide(L)' 'MSYQDINAETIDRWVEEGWTWGQPITHEVFQQAKQGVWDVVLTPTKAVPHEWLGDVRGKSILGLACGGGQQMP' A
#
# COMPACT_ATOMS: atom_id res chain seq x y z
N MET A 1 15.34 -0.76 24.62
CA MET A 1 14.80 -0.76 23.25
C MET A 1 14.37 -2.18 22.94
N SER A 2 13.07 -2.38 22.70
CA SER A 2 12.53 -3.65 22.24
C SER A 2 12.89 -3.86 20.76
N TYR A 3 12.77 -5.09 20.25
CA TYR A 3 12.93 -5.32 18.81
C TYR A 3 11.86 -4.56 17.98
N GLN A 4 10.70 -4.29 18.56
CA GLN A 4 9.61 -3.56 17.91
C GLN A 4 9.97 -2.09 17.74
N ASP A 5 10.62 -1.51 18.75
CA ASP A 5 11.12 -0.12 18.71
C ASP A 5 12.16 0.02 17.57
N ILE A 6 13.09 -0.94 17.44
CA ILE A 6 14.11 -0.95 16.39
C ILE A 6 13.47 -1.05 14.99
N ASN A 7 12.43 -1.89 14.85
CA ASN A 7 11.72 -2.04 13.60
C ASN A 7 10.98 -0.75 13.21
N ALA A 8 10.31 -0.10 14.18
CA ALA A 8 9.62 1.17 13.94
C ALA A 8 10.60 2.25 13.47
N GLU A 9 11.70 2.46 14.22
CA GLU A 9 12.73 3.45 13.86
C GLU A 9 13.35 3.18 12.48
N THR A 10 13.54 1.90 12.12
CA THR A 10 14.06 1.52 10.80
C THR A 10 13.11 1.90 9.68
N ILE A 11 11.80 1.63 9.84
CA ILE A 11 10.78 1.97 8.84
C ILE A 11 10.62 3.50 8.74
N ASP A 12 10.59 4.21 9.86
CA ASP A 12 10.50 5.67 9.88
C ASP A 12 11.64 6.30 9.08
N ARG A 13 12.88 5.85 9.31
CA ARG A 13 14.05 6.31 8.53
C ARG A 13 13.90 6.01 7.03
N TRP A 14 13.43 4.82 6.65
CA TRP A 14 13.22 4.50 5.23
C TRP A 14 12.19 5.41 4.59
N VAL A 15 11.09 5.71 5.30
CA VAL A 15 10.06 6.65 4.84
C VAL A 15 10.67 8.05 4.63
N GLU A 16 11.45 8.55 5.60
CA GLU A 16 12.16 9.83 5.53
C GLU A 16 13.16 9.88 4.36
N GLU A 17 13.82 8.76 4.05
CA GLU A 17 14.75 8.59 2.94
C GLU A 17 14.06 8.42 1.57
N GLY A 18 12.73 8.44 1.51
CA GLY A 18 11.97 8.38 0.26
C GLY A 18 11.63 6.96 -0.19
N TRP A 19 11.55 6.00 0.72
CA TRP A 19 11.13 4.64 0.39
C TRP A 19 9.75 4.62 -0.26
N THR A 20 9.66 4.10 -1.49
CA THR A 20 8.47 4.21 -2.35
C THR A 20 7.20 3.67 -1.70
N TRP A 21 7.29 2.64 -0.86
CA TRP A 21 6.13 2.04 -0.18
C TRP A 21 5.70 2.80 1.08
N GLY A 22 6.52 3.75 1.55
CA GLY A 22 6.22 4.63 2.68
C GLY A 22 5.64 5.99 2.23
N GLN A 23 5.66 6.29 0.93
CA GLN A 23 5.17 7.55 0.41
C GLN A 23 3.64 7.52 0.28
N PRO A 24 2.91 8.52 0.79
CA PRO A 24 1.48 8.60 0.61
C PRO A 24 1.15 8.83 -0.87
N ILE A 25 0.10 8.18 -1.36
CA ILE A 25 -0.45 8.48 -2.68
C ILE A 25 -1.04 9.90 -2.72
N THR A 26 -1.14 10.46 -3.92
CA THR A 26 -1.82 11.75 -4.10
C THR A 26 -3.34 11.59 -4.00
N HIS A 27 -4.04 12.71 -3.78
CA HIS A 27 -5.49 12.72 -3.73
C HIS A 27 -6.13 12.27 -5.04
N GLU A 28 -5.51 12.59 -6.17
CA GLU A 28 -5.97 12.20 -7.50
C GLU A 28 -5.94 10.68 -7.69
N VAL A 29 -4.86 10.02 -7.27
CA VAL A 29 -4.74 8.56 -7.27
C VAL A 29 -5.84 7.93 -6.41
N PHE A 30 -6.11 8.51 -5.23
CA PHE A 30 -7.20 8.06 -4.37
C PHE A 30 -8.57 8.18 -5.05
N GLN A 31 -8.87 9.31 -5.70
CA GLN A 31 -10.15 9.49 -6.41
C GLN A 31 -10.30 8.54 -7.59
N GLN A 32 -9.21 8.26 -8.31
CA GLN A 32 -9.17 7.27 -9.39
C GLN A 32 -9.42 5.86 -8.87
N ALA A 33 -8.81 5.48 -7.75
CA ALA A 33 -9.05 4.18 -7.11
C ALA A 33 -10.53 3.98 -6.74
N LYS A 34 -11.19 5.02 -6.22
CA LYS A 34 -12.64 4.99 -5.94
C LYS A 34 -13.51 4.77 -7.18
N GLN A 35 -13.01 5.13 -8.35
CA GLN A 35 -13.68 4.93 -9.64
C GLN A 35 -13.35 3.57 -10.29
N GLY A 36 -12.55 2.73 -9.62
CA GLY A 36 -12.14 1.42 -10.13
C GLY A 36 -10.80 1.43 -10.87
N VAL A 37 -10.06 2.55 -10.83
CA VAL A 37 -8.70 2.63 -11.39
C VAL A 37 -7.71 2.41 -10.25
N TRP A 38 -7.41 1.15 -9.97
CA TRP A 38 -6.49 0.73 -8.92
C TRP A 38 -5.73 -0.52 -9.36
N ASP A 39 -4.58 -0.76 -8.76
CA ASP A 39 -3.84 -2.00 -8.89
C ASP A 39 -3.37 -2.48 -7.52
N VAL A 40 -3.32 -3.80 -7.35
CA VAL A 40 -2.61 -4.45 -6.24
C VAL A 40 -1.43 -5.20 -6.84
N VAL A 41 -0.26 -5.11 -6.23
CA VAL A 41 0.96 -5.68 -6.80
C VAL A 41 1.40 -6.94 -6.05
N LEU A 42 1.71 -8.01 -6.79
CA LEU A 42 2.26 -9.27 -6.23
C LEU A 42 3.76 -9.14 -5.93
N THR A 43 4.46 -8.41 -6.80
CA THR A 43 5.86 -8.01 -6.66
C THR A 43 5.93 -6.51 -6.90
N PRO A 44 7.03 -5.82 -6.57
CA PRO A 44 7.13 -4.36 -6.73
C PRO A 44 6.73 -3.77 -8.10
N THR A 45 6.67 -4.59 -9.16
CA THR A 45 6.42 -4.16 -10.53
C THR A 45 5.32 -4.94 -11.24
N LYS A 46 4.67 -5.92 -10.59
CA LYS A 46 3.69 -6.80 -11.24
C LYS A 46 2.33 -6.71 -10.55
N ALA A 47 1.36 -6.12 -11.23
CA ALA A 47 -0.04 -6.13 -10.81
C ALA A 47 -0.63 -7.56 -10.82
N VAL A 48 -1.49 -7.85 -9.85
CA VAL A 48 -2.34 -9.05 -9.88
C VAL A 48 -3.56 -8.82 -10.77
N PRO A 49 -4.13 -9.90 -11.35
CA PRO A 49 -5.41 -9.80 -12.03
C PRO A 49 -6.51 -9.23 -11.12
N HIS A 50 -7.25 -8.23 -11.58
CA HIS A 50 -8.35 -7.60 -10.80
C HIS A 50 -9.43 -8.61 -10.40
N GLU A 51 -9.64 -9.64 -11.21
CA GLU A 51 -10.57 -10.74 -10.96
C GLU A 51 -10.28 -11.52 -9.68
N TRP A 52 -9.04 -11.47 -9.15
CA TRP A 52 -8.70 -12.10 -7.86
C TRP A 52 -9.38 -11.40 -6.68
N LEU A 53 -9.63 -10.08 -6.80
CA LEU A 53 -10.30 -9.26 -5.78
C LEU A 53 -11.77 -9.03 -6.11
N GLY A 54 -12.14 -9.11 -7.40
CA GLY A 54 -13.50 -8.89 -7.88
C GLY A 54 -13.93 -7.42 -7.77
N ASP A 55 -15.24 -7.16 -7.73
CA ASP A 55 -15.76 -5.80 -7.57
C ASP A 55 -15.61 -5.35 -6.10
N VAL A 56 -14.70 -4.40 -5.88
CA VAL A 56 -14.40 -3.80 -4.59
C VAL A 56 -15.07 -2.43 -4.38
N ARG A 57 -15.81 -1.92 -5.37
CA ARG A 57 -16.41 -0.57 -5.30
C ARG A 57 -17.39 -0.47 -4.14
N GLY A 58 -17.23 0.58 -3.33
CA GLY A 58 -18.07 0.84 -2.17
C GLY A 58 -17.83 -0.10 -0.98
N LYS A 59 -16.85 -1.01 -1.05
CA LYS A 59 -16.50 -1.91 0.05
C LYS A 59 -15.38 -1.31 0.90
N SER A 60 -15.37 -1.63 2.19
CA SER A 60 -14.23 -1.40 3.06
C SER A 60 -13.18 -2.50 2.84
N ILE A 61 -11.96 -2.13 2.50
CA ILE A 61 -10.87 -3.08 2.23
C ILE A 61 -9.89 -3.07 3.40
N LEU A 62 -9.56 -4.27 3.91
CA LEU A 62 -8.57 -4.48 4.96
C LEU A 62 -7.27 -5.02 4.33
N GLY A 63 -6.20 -4.24 4.40
CA GLY A 63 -4.85 -4.72 4.10
C GLY A 63 -4.27 -5.47 5.30
N LEU A 64 -4.01 -6.77 5.15
CA LEU A 64 -3.37 -7.60 6.18
C LEU A 64 -1.95 -7.95 5.75
N ALA A 65 -1.01 -7.92 6.72
CA ALA A 65 0.38 -8.31 6.51
C ALA A 65 1.13 -7.54 5.40
N CYS A 66 0.78 -6.27 5.16
CA CYS A 66 1.36 -5.40 4.13
C CYS A 66 2.81 -4.94 4.40
N GLY A 67 3.49 -5.50 5.41
CA GLY A 67 4.93 -5.28 5.65
C GLY A 67 5.31 -3.85 6.00
N GLY A 68 4.35 -3.03 6.47
CA GLY A 68 4.60 -1.64 6.88
C GLY A 68 4.53 -0.60 5.75
N GLY A 69 4.14 -0.99 4.53
CA GLY A 69 4.02 -0.08 3.38
C GLY A 69 2.70 -0.21 2.62
N GLN A 70 2.46 0.74 1.71
CA GLN A 70 1.24 0.85 0.92
C GLN A 70 1.29 -0.02 -0.35
N GLN A 71 0.70 -1.22 -0.31
CA GLN A 71 0.67 -2.17 -1.44
C GLN A 71 -0.49 -1.98 -2.43
N MET A 72 -1.44 -1.11 -2.07
CA MET A 72 -2.64 -0.77 -2.84
C MET A 72 -2.96 0.70 -2.57
N PRO A 73 -3.56 1.43 -3.54
CA PRO A 73 -3.87 2.84 -3.35
C PRO A 73 -4.81 3.06 -2.16
#